data_AF-A0A0R1LIH5-F1
#
_entry.id   AF-A0A0R1LIH5-F1
#
_cell.length_a   1.000
_cell.length_b   1.000
_cell.length_c   1.000
_cell.angle_alpha   90.00
_cell.angle_beta   90.00
_cell.angle_gamma   90.00
#
_symmetry.space_group_name_H-M   'P 1'
#
loop_
_entity.id
_entity.type
_entity.pdbx_description
1 polymer ?
#
loop_
_entity_poly.entity_id
_entity_poly.type
_entity_poly.pdbx_seq_one_letter_code
_entity_poly.pdbx_strand_id
1 'polypeptide(L)'
;MTKVYYPVTLAKIVMILFNLAILVAGLALHDALWLSGVFFCGLIGVQFHFTVFEDTRDTNWANRLDIWLSLLTLLFLLCKFFVVTAVPA
;
A
#
# COMPACT_ATOMS: atom_id res chain seq x y z
N MET A 1 -12.59 26.14 -4.48
CA MET A 1 -12.01 24.92 -5.07
C MET A 1 -13.14 23.97 -5.38
N THR A 2 -13.34 23.59 -6.63
CA THR A 2 -14.32 22.58 -7.05
C THR A 2 -13.89 21.23 -6.47
N LYS A 3 -14.81 20.52 -5.80
CA LYS A 3 -14.55 19.16 -5.30
C LYS A 3 -14.49 18.21 -6.49
N VAL A 4 -13.35 17.57 -6.70
CA VAL A 4 -13.21 16.48 -7.66
C VAL A 4 -13.74 15.21 -6.99
N TYR A 5 -14.62 14.51 -7.69
CA TYR A 5 -15.25 13.28 -7.21
C TYR A 5 -15.41 12.28 -8.36
N TYR A 6 -14.71 11.15 -8.29
CA TYR A 6 -14.89 10.04 -9.21
C TYR A 6 -15.61 8.88 -8.51
N PRO A 7 -16.50 8.13 -9.19
CA PRO A 7 -17.18 6.99 -8.59
C PRO A 7 -16.20 5.86 -8.24
N VAL A 8 -16.59 5.03 -7.26
CA VAL A 8 -15.86 3.81 -6.91
C VAL A 8 -16.11 2.77 -8.00
N THR A 9 -15.05 2.24 -8.59
CA THR A 9 -15.10 1.16 -9.58
C THR A 9 -14.56 -0.14 -8.97
N LEU A 10 -14.84 -1.27 -9.63
CA LEU A 10 -14.31 -2.56 -9.19
C LEU A 10 -12.77 -2.58 -9.15
N ALA A 11 -12.11 -1.90 -10.09
CA ALA A 11 -10.65 -1.76 -10.11
C ALA A 11 -10.11 -1.08 -8.84
N LYS A 12 -10.76 -0.01 -8.36
CA LYS A 12 -10.39 0.68 -7.11
C LYS A 12 -10.52 -0.24 -5.88
N ILE A 13 -11.54 -1.08 -5.85
CA ILE A 13 -11.74 -2.06 -4.76
C ILE A 13 -10.65 -3.13 -4.79
N VAL A 14 -10.36 -3.69 -5.97
CA VAL A 14 -9.28 -4.69 -6.14
C VAL A 14 -7.93 -4.11 -5.70
N MET A 15 -7.68 -2.83 -6.01
CA MET A 15 -6.46 -2.14 -5.59
C MET A 15 -6.33 -2.06 -4.06
N ILE A 16 -7.41 -1.66 -3.38
CA ILE A 16 -7.45 -1.60 -1.91
C ILE A 16 -7.20 -2.98 -1.31
N LEU A 17 -7.84 -4.01 -1.86
CA LEU A 17 -7.65 -5.40 -1.39
C LEU A 17 -6.22 -5.90 -1.61
N PHE A 18 -5.60 -5.53 -2.72
CA PHE A 18 -4.19 -5.83 -3.00
C PHE A 18 -3.27 -5.20 -1.95
N ASN A 19 -3.43 -3.90 -1.68
CA ASN A 19 -2.63 -3.20 -0.67
C ASN A 19 -2.87 -3.76 0.74
N LEU A 20 -4.10 -4.15 1.06
CA LEU A 20 -4.43 -4.82 2.31
C LEU A 20 -3.75 -6.19 2.42
N ALA A 21 -3.75 -6.98 1.35
CA ALA A 21 -3.07 -8.28 1.32
C ALA A 21 -1.56 -8.13 1.52
N ILE A 22 -0.94 -7.10 0.95
CA ILE A 22 0.48 -6.78 1.17
C ILE A 22 0.75 -6.45 2.63
N LEU A 23 -0.08 -5.63 3.26
CA LEU A 23 0.05 -5.31 4.68
C LEU A 23 -0.04 -6.58 5.54
N VAL A 24 -1.04 -7.43 5.29
CA VAL A 24 -1.24 -8.68 6.04
C VAL A 24 -0.07 -9.65 5.82
N ALA A 25 0.37 -9.83 4.58
CA ALA A 25 1.53 -10.67 4.26
C ALA A 25 2.79 -10.17 4.98
N GLY A 26 3.02 -8.86 4.93
CA GLY A 26 4.15 -8.24 5.59
C GLY A 26 4.08 -8.29 7.11
N LEU A 27 2.89 -8.34 7.72
CA LEU A 27 2.71 -8.61 9.15
C LEU A 27 3.08 -10.06 9.53
N ALA A 28 2.70 -11.03 8.69
CA ALA A 28 2.93 -12.45 8.94
C ALA A 28 4.40 -12.90 8.75
N LEU A 29 5.13 -12.27 7.83
CA LEU A 29 6.50 -12.65 7.49
C LEU A 29 7.52 -12.14 8.49
N HIS A 30 8.49 -12.98 8.87
CA HIS A 30 9.58 -12.64 9.79
C HIS A 30 10.96 -12.78 9.15
N ASP A 31 11.02 -13.34 7.95
CA ASP A 31 12.24 -13.52 7.19
C ASP A 31 12.53 -12.27 6.33
N ALA A 32 13.77 -11.80 6.37
CA ALA A 32 14.17 -10.56 5.70
C ALA A 32 14.04 -10.64 4.17
N LEU A 33 14.33 -11.80 3.56
CA LEU A 33 14.24 -11.98 2.12
C LEU A 33 12.79 -11.85 1.66
N TRP A 34 11.87 -12.58 2.29
CA TRP A 34 10.45 -12.51 1.95
C TRP A 34 9.84 -11.13 2.24
N LEU A 35 10.24 -10.50 3.34
CA LEU A 35 9.78 -9.15 3.69
C LEU A 35 10.22 -8.12 2.65
N SER A 36 11.44 -8.23 2.11
CA SER A 36 11.93 -7.36 1.03
C SER A 36 11.13 -7.54 -0.27
N GLY A 37 10.73 -8.78 -0.60
CA GLY A 37 9.85 -9.07 -1.73
C GLY A 37 8.47 -8.44 -1.56
N VAL A 38 7.87 -8.55 -0.37
CA VAL A 38 6.57 -7.92 -0.08
C VAL A 38 6.67 -6.39 -0.10
N PHE A 39 7.75 -5.81 0.39
CA PHE A 39 8.01 -4.37 0.29
C PHE A 39 8.08 -3.91 -1.17
N PHE A 40 8.78 -4.66 -2.02
CA PHE A 40 8.85 -4.37 -3.46
C PHE A 40 7.48 -4.45 -4.14
N CYS A 41 6.67 -5.47 -3.83
CA CYS A 41 5.28 -5.54 -4.28
C CYS A 41 4.46 -4.34 -3.80
N GLY A 42 4.71 -3.82 -2.60
CA GLY A 42 4.05 -2.63 -2.08
C GLY A 42 4.38 -1.37 -2.87
N LEU A 43 5.64 -1.23 -3.33
CA LEU A 43 6.05 -0.14 -4.21
C LEU A 43 5.34 -0.20 -5.56
N ILE A 44 5.20 -1.42 -6.12
CA ILE A 44 4.40 -1.65 -7.32
C ILE A 44 2.94 -1.24 -7.06
N GLY A 45 2.38 -1.57 -5.90
CA GLY A 45 1.06 -1.14 -5.46
C GLY A 45 0.90 0.38 -5.51
N VAL A 46 1.82 1.13 -4.91
CA VAL A 46 1.79 2.60 -4.97
C VAL A 46 1.82 3.12 -6.40
N GLN A 47 2.60 2.51 -7.29
CA GLN A 47 2.61 2.93 -8.69
C GLN A 47 1.26 2.66 -9.39
N PHE A 48 0.63 1.53 -9.08
CA PHE A 48 -0.70 1.20 -9.62
C PHE A 48 -1.79 2.12 -9.09
N HIS A 49 -1.66 2.66 -7.87
CA HIS A 49 -2.59 3.67 -7.36
C HIS A 49 -2.73 4.83 -8.37
N PHE A 50 -1.62 5.38 -8.87
CA PHE A 50 -1.64 6.46 -9.86
C PHE A 50 -2.13 6.04 -11.26
N THR A 51 -2.27 4.74 -11.52
CA THR A 51 -2.86 4.22 -12.76
C THR A 51 -4.36 4.00 -12.62
N VAL A 52 -4.82 3.55 -11.45
CA VAL A 52 -6.21 3.18 -11.17
C VAL A 52 -7.04 4.36 -10.67
N PHE A 53 -6.43 5.27 -9.92
CA PHE A 53 -7.05 6.48 -9.41
C PHE A 53 -6.66 7.67 -10.28
N GLU A 54 -7.67 8.44 -10.66
CA GLU A 54 -7.57 9.46 -11.70
C GLU A 54 -6.93 10.75 -11.21
N ASP A 55 -7.18 11.11 -9.94
CA ASP A 55 -6.68 12.35 -9.35
C ASP A 55 -6.42 12.18 -7.85
N THR A 56 -5.23 12.59 -7.39
CA THR A 56 -4.88 12.70 -5.98
C THR A 56 -5.75 13.69 -5.20
N ARG A 57 -6.41 14.63 -5.89
CA ARG A 57 -7.34 15.61 -5.31
C ARG A 57 -8.76 15.05 -5.16
N ASP A 58 -9.02 13.83 -5.64
CA ASP A 58 -10.31 13.17 -5.51
C ASP A 58 -10.68 13.03 -4.02
N THR A 59 -11.86 13.52 -3.71
CA THR A 59 -12.44 13.51 -2.36
C THR A 59 -13.12 12.20 -2.01
N ASN A 60 -13.21 11.26 -2.96
CA ASN A 60 -13.69 9.91 -2.73
C ASN A 60 -12.91 9.22 -1.60
N TRP A 61 -13.63 8.57 -0.69
CA TRP A 61 -13.08 7.82 0.42
C TRP A 61 -12.14 6.70 -0.05
N ALA A 62 -12.43 6.04 -1.17
CA ALA A 62 -11.63 4.94 -1.69
C ALA A 62 -10.23 5.40 -2.11
N ASN A 63 -10.15 6.56 -2.77
CA ASN A 63 -8.88 7.18 -3.18
C ASN A 63 -8.01 7.51 -1.95
N ARG A 64 -8.60 8.19 -0.97
CA ARG A 64 -7.93 8.56 0.27
C ARG A 64 -7.49 7.33 1.06
N LEU A 65 -8.36 6.34 1.18
CA LEU A 65 -8.04 5.11 1.91
C LEU A 65 -6.89 4.38 1.24
N ASP A 66 -6.92 4.19 -0.08
CA ASP A 66 -5.89 3.44 -0.79
C ASP A 66 -4.50 4.10 -0.69
N ILE A 67 -4.42 5.43 -0.87
CA ILE A 67 -3.13 6.13 -0.78
C ILE A 67 -2.57 6.10 0.64
N TRP A 68 -3.40 6.31 1.66
CA TRP A 68 -2.96 6.25 3.06
C TRP A 68 -2.58 4.83 3.47
N LEU A 69 -3.36 3.82 3.07
CA LEU A 69 -3.06 2.42 3.32
C LEU A 69 -1.72 2.05 2.70
N SER A 70 -1.47 2.42 1.45
CA SER A 70 -0.22 2.10 0.75
C SER A 70 1.00 2.76 1.40
N LEU A 71 0.91 4.05 1.72
CA LEU A 71 2.00 4.80 2.35
C LEU A 71 2.32 4.28 3.75
N LEU A 72 1.29 4.05 4.58
CA LEU A 72 1.47 3.50 5.92
C LEU A 72 2.02 2.08 5.87
N THR A 73 1.58 1.26 4.90
CA THR A 73 2.11 -0.08 4.69
C THR A 73 3.60 -0.03 4.34
N LEU A 74 4.02 0.82 3.39
CA LEU A 74 5.43 0.94 3.04
C LEU A 74 6.29 1.39 4.22
N LEU A 75 5.86 2.42 4.96
CA LEU A 75 6.58 2.90 6.13
C LEU A 75 6.69 1.80 7.20
N PHE A 76 5.58 1.09 7.45
CA PHE A 76 5.57 -0.02 8.41
C PHE A 76 6.53 -1.14 7.99
N LEU A 77 6.48 -1.59 6.73
CA LEU A 77 7.33 -2.64 6.22
C LEU A 77 8.81 -2.25 6.24
N LEU A 78 9.12 -1.00 5.93
CA LEU A 78 10.48 -0.47 6.00
C LEU A 78 11.01 -0.52 7.44
N CYS A 79 10.24 0.00 8.41
CA CYS A 79 10.59 -0.07 9.83
C CYS A 79 10.76 -1.52 10.29
N LYS A 80 9.82 -2.40 9.93
CA LYS A 80 9.87 -3.83 10.27
C LYS A 80 11.11 -4.50 9.69
N PHE A 81 11.49 -4.20 8.46
CA PHE A 81 12.68 -4.76 7.83
C PHE A 81 13.95 -4.42 8.60
N PHE A 82 14.10 -3.16 9.04
CA PHE A 82 15.22 -2.78 9.90
C PHE A 82 15.18 -3.49 11.25
N VAL A 83 14.02 -3.64 11.88
CA VAL A 83 13.90 -4.36 13.15
C VAL A 83 14.32 -5.83 13.00
N VAL A 84 13.85 -6.52 11.95
CA VAL A 84 14.18 -7.93 11.69
C VAL A 84 15.67 -8.12 11.40
N THR A 85 16.29 -7.18 10.69
CA THR A 85 17.71 -7.28 10.29
C THR A 85 18.69 -6.74 11.34
N ALA A 86 18.24 -5.89 12.26
CA ALA A 86 19.09 -5.32 13.31
C ALA A 86 19.27 -6.22 14.54
N VAL A 87 18.43 -7.25 14.72
CA VAL A 87 18.61 -8.24 15.79
C VAL A 87 19.60 -9.30 15.30
N PRO A 88 20.85 -9.33 15.80
CA PRO A 88 21.76 -10.43 15.49
C PRO A 88 21.17 -11.73 16.04
N ALA A 89 21.22 -12.78 15.20
CA ALA A 89 20.81 -14.14 15.53
C ALA A 89 21.55 -14.70 16.75
#